data_AF-A0A0F7PH13-F1
#
_entry.id   AF-A0A0F7PH13-F1
#
_cell.length_a   1.000
_cell.length_b   1.000
_cell.length_c   1.000
_cell.angle_alpha   90.00
_cell.angle_beta   90.00
_cell.angle_gamma   90.00
#
_symmetry.space_group_name_H-M   'P 1'
#
loop_
_entity.id
_entity.type
_entity.pdbx_description
1 polymer ?
#
loop_
_entity_poly.entity_id
_entity_poly.type
_entity_poly.pdbx_seq_one_letter_code
_entity_poly.pdbx_strand_id
1 'polypeptide(L)'
;MRAYYARTLELAGYDDWRGPTITEMYSLMNFQGVDPSGYEADDTSGLIPFLNNEVFAFGYGDTQAGERIIDAQLASSTLYVSKTMHNQDVTMFGVNFADGRIKGYGMRLRGQEKTFYVMAVRGDVGYGVTKLTDNGDGTITDSASGLMWPQADNGEAISWQAALALGEQANAQNYLGHDDWRVPNVKELQSLVDYTRSPDTTNSAAIDPLFETSEILNEAEQTDYPAYWSSTTHANWTRSPGSHAAYVSFGRAMGYMNGWTDVHGAGAQRSDPKVGDAQAFPEGFGPQGDAIRINNYVRLVRDSE
;
A
#
# COMPACT_ATOMS: atom_id res chain seq x y z
N MET A 1 15.05 -1.12 18.88
CA MET A 1 16.26 -1.73 18.26
C MET A 1 16.51 -1.35 16.80
N ARG A 2 15.50 -1.17 15.92
CA ARG A 2 15.74 -1.04 14.46
C ARG A 2 16.27 0.33 13.99
N ALA A 3 15.68 1.42 14.47
CA ALA A 3 16.23 2.76 14.25
C ALA A 3 17.59 2.96 14.94
N TYR A 4 17.90 2.15 15.96
CA TYR A 4 19.20 2.14 16.61
C TYR A 4 20.24 1.41 15.75
N TYR A 5 19.93 0.21 15.24
CA TYR A 5 20.82 -0.55 14.37
C TYR A 5 21.31 0.30 13.19
N ALA A 6 20.38 0.90 12.42
CA ALA A 6 20.76 1.70 11.26
C ALA A 6 21.67 2.89 11.63
N ARG A 7 21.43 3.57 12.75
CA ARG A 7 22.23 4.72 13.21
C ARG A 7 23.60 4.35 13.78
N THR A 8 23.84 3.06 14.01
CA THR A 8 25.14 2.53 14.49
C THR A 8 25.93 1.84 13.39
N LEU A 9 25.42 1.83 12.14
CA LEU A 9 26.10 1.18 11.03
C LEU A 9 27.28 2.03 10.57
N GLU A 10 28.46 1.41 10.55
CA GLU A 10 29.59 1.84 9.73
C GLU A 10 29.66 0.89 8.53
N LEU A 11 29.12 1.33 7.39
CA LEU A 11 28.97 0.49 6.21
C LEU A 11 29.37 1.26 4.94
N ALA A 12 30.15 0.61 4.09
CA ALA A 12 30.65 1.17 2.82
C ALA A 12 31.36 2.54 2.97
N GLY A 13 32.02 2.77 4.11
CA GLY A 13 32.74 4.02 4.40
C GLY A 13 31.88 5.17 4.94
N TYR A 14 30.65 4.89 5.37
CA TYR A 14 29.72 5.89 5.90
C TYR A 14 29.12 5.47 7.25
N ASP A 15 28.77 6.46 8.07
CA ASP A 15 28.28 6.33 9.45
C ASP A 15 26.96 7.10 9.74
N ASP A 16 26.41 7.80 8.74
CA ASP A 16 25.18 8.59 8.77
C ASP A 16 23.96 7.83 8.25
N TRP A 17 23.97 6.50 8.40
CA TRP A 17 22.86 5.64 8.02
C TRP A 17 21.63 5.84 8.92
N ARG A 18 20.44 5.75 8.33
CA ARG A 18 19.15 5.80 9.02
C ARG A 18 18.18 4.75 8.48
N GLY A 19 17.12 4.49 9.24
CA GLY A 19 15.98 3.73 8.71
C GLY A 19 15.25 4.53 7.64
N PRO A 20 14.81 3.89 6.54
CA PRO A 20 14.01 4.54 5.52
C PRO A 20 12.57 4.76 5.99
N THR A 21 11.92 5.81 5.50
CA THR A 21 10.47 5.96 5.59
C THR A 21 9.79 4.87 4.77
N ILE A 22 8.49 4.64 4.99
CA ILE A 22 7.74 3.68 4.17
C ILE A 22 7.72 4.09 2.69
N THR A 23 7.65 5.39 2.38
CA THR A 23 7.67 5.90 1.01
C THR A 23 9.03 5.67 0.34
N GLU A 24 10.13 5.91 1.05
CA GLU A 24 11.47 5.57 0.56
C GLU A 24 11.63 4.07 0.32
N MET A 25 11.16 3.23 1.25
CA MET A 25 11.22 1.78 1.09
C MET A 25 10.37 1.31 -0.10
N TYR A 26 9.15 1.85 -0.23
CA TYR A 26 8.22 1.48 -1.29
C TYR A 26 8.66 1.95 -2.68
N SER A 27 9.53 2.97 -2.77
CA SER A 27 10.14 3.39 -4.03
C SER A 27 10.90 2.25 -4.73
N LEU A 28 11.43 1.28 -3.96
CA LEU A 28 12.15 0.11 -4.46
C LEU A 28 11.23 -1.01 -4.98
N MET A 29 9.93 -0.93 -4.71
CA MET A 29 8.95 -1.95 -5.11
C MET A 29 8.98 -2.18 -6.62
N ASN A 30 9.16 -3.42 -7.06
CA ASN A 30 9.13 -3.83 -8.47
C ASN A 30 7.98 -4.80 -8.71
N PHE A 31 6.94 -4.35 -9.42
CA PHE A 31 5.76 -5.17 -9.74
C PHE A 31 5.98 -6.21 -10.86
N GLN A 32 7.23 -6.51 -11.20
CA GLN A 32 7.61 -7.73 -11.92
C GLN A 32 7.72 -8.95 -10.99
N GLY A 33 7.70 -8.75 -9.67
CA GLY A 33 7.65 -9.83 -8.69
C GLY A 33 6.35 -10.65 -8.74
N VAL A 34 6.38 -11.83 -8.13
CA VAL A 34 5.24 -12.74 -8.03
C VAL A 34 5.01 -13.10 -6.57
N ASP A 35 3.83 -12.79 -6.05
CA ASP A 35 3.44 -13.15 -4.69
C ASP A 35 3.37 -14.68 -4.55
N PRO A 36 4.22 -15.31 -3.72
CA PRO A 36 4.29 -16.76 -3.59
C PRO A 36 3.17 -17.33 -2.70
N SER A 37 2.16 -16.54 -2.33
CA SER A 37 0.98 -17.06 -1.63
C SER A 37 0.33 -18.19 -2.43
N GLY A 38 0.26 -19.39 -1.85
CA GLY A 38 -0.20 -20.62 -2.52
C GLY A 38 0.93 -21.49 -3.09
N TYR A 39 2.20 -21.09 -2.91
CA TYR A 39 3.37 -21.94 -3.15
C TYR A 39 3.60 -22.87 -1.94
N GLU A 40 3.61 -24.18 -2.19
CA GLU A 40 3.62 -25.21 -1.13
C GLU A 40 4.98 -25.89 -0.95
N ALA A 41 6.01 -25.46 -1.67
CA ALA A 41 7.36 -26.02 -1.57
C ALA A 41 8.32 -25.05 -0.86
N ASP A 42 9.48 -25.56 -0.43
CA ASP A 42 10.48 -24.79 0.31
C ASP A 42 11.58 -24.19 -0.59
N ASP A 43 11.63 -24.59 -1.87
CA ASP A 43 12.63 -24.11 -2.82
C ASP A 43 12.32 -22.69 -3.29
N THR A 44 13.12 -21.73 -2.86
CA THR A 44 12.93 -20.32 -3.20
C THR A 44 13.66 -19.90 -4.48
N SER A 45 14.44 -20.79 -5.10
CA SER A 45 15.28 -20.45 -6.26
C SER A 45 14.50 -20.01 -7.51
N GLY A 46 13.23 -20.42 -7.61
CA GLY A 46 12.31 -20.03 -8.69
C GLY A 46 11.40 -18.85 -8.36
N LEU A 47 11.49 -18.28 -7.15
CA LEU A 47 10.63 -17.18 -6.72
C LEU A 47 11.24 -15.84 -7.14
N ILE A 48 10.36 -14.91 -7.51
CA ILE A 48 10.74 -13.57 -7.99
C ILE A 48 10.22 -12.55 -6.98
N PRO A 49 11.07 -11.92 -6.17
CA PRO A 49 10.62 -10.93 -5.21
C PRO A 49 10.20 -9.64 -5.93
N PHE A 50 9.39 -8.83 -5.25
CA PHE A 50 9.01 -7.50 -5.71
C PHE A 50 10.13 -6.46 -5.49
N LEU A 51 11.36 -6.84 -5.75
CA LEU A 51 12.57 -6.05 -5.58
C LEU A 51 13.57 -6.46 -6.66
N ASN A 52 14.37 -5.53 -7.17
CA ASN A 52 15.50 -5.91 -8.01
C ASN A 52 16.57 -6.61 -7.15
N ASN A 53 16.53 -7.95 -7.13
CA ASN A 53 17.41 -8.78 -6.32
C ASN A 53 18.80 -9.02 -6.93
N GLU A 54 19.08 -8.48 -8.13
CA GLU A 54 20.44 -8.40 -8.68
C GLU A 54 21.24 -7.26 -8.04
N VAL A 55 20.55 -6.21 -7.58
CA VAL A 55 21.15 -5.01 -6.97
C VAL A 55 21.02 -5.04 -5.45
N PHE A 56 19.88 -5.49 -4.92
CA PHE A 56 19.60 -5.52 -3.49
C PHE A 56 19.52 -6.95 -2.99
N ALA A 57 20.35 -7.30 -2.00
CA ALA A 57 20.25 -8.60 -1.35
C ALA A 57 18.86 -8.78 -0.73
N PHE A 58 18.26 -9.94 -0.96
CA PHE A 58 16.93 -10.28 -0.46
C PHE A 58 16.89 -11.74 0.00
N GLY A 59 16.16 -11.98 1.10
CA GLY A 59 15.91 -13.31 1.64
C GLY A 59 14.42 -13.50 1.91
N TYR A 60 13.90 -14.65 1.52
CA TYR A 60 12.59 -15.15 1.97
C TYR A 60 12.69 -15.65 3.42
N GLY A 61 11.55 -15.93 4.05
CA GLY A 61 11.54 -16.50 5.40
C GLY A 61 12.21 -17.89 5.45
N ASP A 62 12.85 -18.18 6.58
CA ASP A 62 13.57 -19.42 6.84
C ASP A 62 12.61 -20.55 7.26
N THR A 63 12.25 -21.41 6.31
CA THR A 63 11.36 -22.54 6.55
C THR A 63 11.97 -23.61 7.48
N GLN A 64 13.31 -23.68 7.58
CA GLN A 64 13.98 -24.57 8.55
C GLN A 64 13.85 -24.06 9.99
N ALA A 65 13.71 -22.74 10.16
CA ALA A 65 13.39 -22.09 11.43
C ALA A 65 11.88 -22.04 11.74
N GLY A 66 11.04 -22.60 10.87
CA GLY A 66 9.58 -22.62 11.00
C GLY A 66 8.88 -21.33 10.55
N GLU A 67 9.59 -20.47 9.82
CA GLU A 67 9.00 -19.30 9.15
C GLU A 67 8.29 -19.74 7.86
N ARG A 68 7.33 -18.95 7.39
CA ARG A 68 6.80 -19.11 6.02
C ARG A 68 7.71 -18.38 5.05
N ILE A 69 7.71 -18.75 3.77
CA ILE A 69 8.45 -18.03 2.71
C ILE A 69 8.14 -16.53 2.70
N ILE A 70 6.89 -16.15 2.95
CA ILE A 70 6.45 -14.74 3.01
C ILE A 70 6.81 -14.04 4.33
N ASP A 71 7.46 -14.69 5.28
CA ASP A 71 7.89 -14.07 6.54
C ASP A 71 9.15 -13.19 6.39
N ALA A 72 9.16 -12.36 5.33
CA ALA A 72 10.24 -11.46 4.94
C ALA A 72 9.85 -9.98 5.17
N GLN A 73 9.37 -9.65 6.37
CA GLN A 73 8.91 -8.29 6.67
C GLN A 73 10.09 -7.32 6.86
N LEU A 74 10.14 -6.25 6.07
CA LEU A 74 11.14 -5.18 6.21
C LEU A 74 10.57 -4.00 7.00
N ALA A 75 11.35 -3.54 7.96
CA ALA A 75 10.99 -2.39 8.79
C ALA A 75 11.17 -1.06 8.06
N SER A 76 10.24 -0.13 8.30
CA SER A 76 10.42 1.30 8.00
C SER A 76 10.44 2.12 9.30
N SER A 77 10.79 3.40 9.18
CA SER A 77 10.66 4.37 10.26
C SER A 77 9.27 5.01 10.36
N THR A 78 8.35 4.68 9.45
CA THR A 78 6.98 5.22 9.45
C THR A 78 6.09 4.40 10.37
N LEU A 79 5.58 5.05 11.42
CA LEU A 79 4.63 4.46 12.35
C LEU A 79 3.20 4.76 11.88
N TYR A 80 2.30 3.82 12.11
CA TYR A 80 0.88 4.09 11.97
C TYR A 80 0.43 4.93 13.17
N VAL A 81 -0.38 5.95 12.91
CA VAL A 81 -0.88 6.86 13.94
C VAL A 81 -2.01 6.26 14.79
N SER A 82 -2.60 5.15 14.32
CA SER A 82 -3.50 4.29 15.09
C SER A 82 -2.87 2.91 15.33
N LYS A 83 -3.67 1.93 15.74
CA LYS A 83 -3.26 0.55 16.03
C LYS A 83 -4.03 -0.42 15.17
N THR A 84 -3.45 -1.59 14.91
CA THR A 84 -4.07 -2.66 14.12
C THR A 84 -4.45 -3.85 15.00
N MET A 85 -5.42 -4.66 14.57
CA MET A 85 -5.85 -5.91 15.19
C MET A 85 -6.29 -5.75 16.66
N HIS A 86 -6.89 -4.61 17.01
CA HIS A 86 -7.20 -4.20 18.40
C HIS A 86 -6.02 -4.29 19.37
N ASN A 87 -4.78 -4.31 18.85
CA ASN A 87 -3.60 -4.42 19.69
C ASN A 87 -3.40 -3.11 20.46
N GLN A 88 -2.85 -3.21 21.66
CA GLN A 88 -2.40 -2.04 22.42
C GLN A 88 -0.99 -1.58 22.03
N ASP A 89 -0.23 -2.39 21.30
CA ASP A 89 1.11 -2.03 20.83
C ASP A 89 1.08 -1.01 19.68
N VAL A 90 2.24 -0.36 19.50
CA VAL A 90 2.53 0.46 18.32
C VAL A 90 2.48 -0.41 17.06
N THR A 91 1.90 0.13 15.99
CA THR A 91 1.96 -0.44 14.66
C THR A 91 2.98 0.33 13.81
N MET A 92 3.85 -0.38 13.11
CA MET A 92 4.83 0.16 12.18
C MET A 92 4.46 -0.27 10.77
N PHE A 93 4.46 0.65 9.81
CA PHE A 93 4.37 0.25 8.40
C PHE A 93 5.67 -0.41 7.97
N GLY A 94 5.56 -1.51 7.24
CA GLY A 94 6.70 -2.12 6.58
C GLY A 94 6.33 -2.59 5.18
N VAL A 95 7.36 -2.86 4.40
CA VAL A 95 7.22 -3.48 3.07
C VAL A 95 7.58 -4.95 3.20
N ASN A 96 6.84 -5.80 2.50
CA ASN A 96 7.23 -7.19 2.29
C ASN A 96 7.50 -7.41 0.81
N PHE A 97 8.77 -7.46 0.42
CA PHE A 97 9.13 -7.72 -0.98
C PHE A 97 8.93 -9.18 -1.39
N ALA A 98 8.70 -10.12 -0.46
CA ALA A 98 8.30 -11.47 -0.85
C ALA A 98 6.90 -11.47 -1.45
N ASP A 99 5.97 -10.69 -0.87
CA ASP A 99 4.55 -10.73 -1.25
C ASP A 99 4.01 -9.41 -1.84
N GLY A 100 4.87 -8.40 -2.02
CA GLY A 100 4.59 -7.18 -2.78
C GLY A 100 3.61 -6.22 -2.12
N ARG A 101 3.68 -6.03 -0.79
CA ARG A 101 2.68 -5.25 -0.03
C ARG A 101 3.28 -4.32 1.02
N ILE A 102 2.57 -3.21 1.29
CA ILE A 102 2.72 -2.42 2.52
C ILE A 102 1.74 -2.96 3.56
N LYS A 103 2.22 -3.21 4.77
CA LYS A 103 1.39 -3.70 5.89
C LYS A 103 1.73 -2.99 7.19
N GLY A 104 0.73 -2.82 8.03
CA GLY A 104 0.90 -2.49 9.44
C GLY A 104 1.35 -3.72 10.22
N TYR A 105 2.49 -3.61 10.90
CA TYR A 105 3.01 -4.66 11.76
C TYR A 105 3.01 -4.23 13.22
N GLY A 106 2.31 -4.99 14.06
CA GLY A 106 2.48 -4.90 15.50
C GLY A 106 3.91 -5.24 15.91
N MET A 107 4.41 -4.52 16.91
CA MET A 107 5.82 -4.64 17.34
C MET A 107 6.10 -5.85 18.22
N ARG A 108 5.05 -6.55 18.69
CA ARG A 108 5.17 -7.77 19.48
C ARG A 108 4.38 -8.90 18.85
N LEU A 109 4.87 -10.12 19.05
CA LEU A 109 4.17 -11.35 18.70
C LEU A 109 4.22 -12.29 19.91
N ARG A 110 3.05 -12.75 20.38
CA ARG A 110 2.93 -13.64 21.56
C ARG A 110 3.68 -13.09 22.80
N GLY A 111 3.61 -11.78 23.01
CA GLY A 111 4.25 -11.10 24.14
C GLY A 111 5.76 -10.84 23.98
N GLN A 112 6.40 -11.33 22.91
CA GLN A 112 7.83 -11.09 22.63
C GLN A 112 8.01 -9.98 21.61
N GLU A 113 9.13 -9.27 21.65
CA GLU A 113 9.48 -8.31 20.60
C GLU A 113 9.65 -9.04 19.26
N LYS A 114 9.00 -8.52 18.21
CA LYS A 114 9.12 -9.10 16.87
C LYS A 114 10.42 -8.61 16.22
N THR A 115 11.12 -9.48 15.50
CA THR A 115 12.25 -9.11 14.64
C THR A 115 11.76 -8.80 13.23
N PHE A 116 12.47 -7.92 12.51
CA PHE A 116 12.21 -7.62 11.10
C PHE A 116 13.54 -7.49 10.38
N TYR A 117 13.52 -7.72 9.08
CA TYR A 117 14.61 -7.33 8.20
C TYR A 117 14.75 -5.81 8.17
N VAL A 118 15.97 -5.30 8.00
CA VAL A 118 16.28 -3.87 8.01
C VAL A 118 17.10 -3.54 6.77
N MET A 119 16.64 -2.54 6.01
CA MET A 119 17.48 -1.79 5.08
C MET A 119 17.76 -0.42 5.69
N ALA A 120 18.92 0.14 5.35
CA ALA A 120 19.31 1.48 5.76
C ALA A 120 19.47 2.39 4.53
N VAL A 121 19.20 3.67 4.72
CA VAL A 121 19.32 4.72 3.71
C VAL A 121 20.09 5.90 4.31
N ARG A 122 20.59 6.79 3.45
CA ARG A 122 21.34 8.02 3.82
C ARG A 122 20.72 9.23 3.15
N GLY A 123 21.00 10.43 3.67
CA GLY A 123 20.50 11.69 3.13
C GLY A 123 19.18 12.17 3.74
N ASP A 124 18.65 13.28 3.22
CA ASP A 124 17.49 13.98 3.77
C ASP A 124 16.18 13.19 3.66
N VAL A 125 15.26 13.44 4.59
CA VAL A 125 13.94 12.78 4.70
C VAL A 125 12.85 13.43 3.83
N GLY A 126 13.24 14.20 2.81
CA GLY A 126 12.30 14.95 1.97
C GLY A 126 11.64 14.15 0.85
N TYR A 127 12.10 12.92 0.59
CA TYR A 127 11.52 12.09 -0.47
C TYR A 127 10.09 11.68 -0.14
N GLY A 128 9.18 11.88 -1.10
CA GLY A 128 7.77 11.53 -0.94
C GLY A 128 6.92 12.56 -0.21
N VAL A 129 7.45 13.76 0.07
CA VAL A 129 6.66 14.89 0.56
C VAL A 129 5.99 15.57 -0.64
N THR A 130 4.66 15.57 -0.66
CA THR A 130 3.87 16.23 -1.70
C THR A 130 3.98 17.76 -1.61
N LYS A 131 3.80 18.44 -2.74
CA LYS A 131 3.74 19.90 -2.85
C LYS A 131 2.48 20.30 -3.61
N LEU A 132 1.37 20.21 -2.91
CA LEU A 132 0.01 20.35 -3.43
C LEU A 132 -0.36 21.83 -3.60
N THR A 133 -1.00 22.13 -4.73
CA THR A 133 -1.63 23.43 -5.02
C THR A 133 -3.02 23.17 -5.59
N ASP A 134 -4.04 23.74 -4.95
CA ASP A 134 -5.39 23.82 -5.51
C ASP A 134 -5.40 24.85 -6.65
N ASN A 135 -5.80 24.42 -7.85
CA ASN A 135 -5.81 25.26 -9.04
C ASN A 135 -7.11 26.09 -9.15
N GLY A 136 -8.10 25.85 -8.30
CA GLY A 136 -9.39 26.56 -8.30
C GLY A 136 -10.34 26.17 -9.42
N ASP A 137 -10.02 25.11 -10.17
CA ASP A 137 -10.80 24.58 -11.29
C ASP A 137 -11.27 23.12 -11.07
N GLY A 138 -11.16 22.63 -9.82
CA GLY A 138 -11.45 21.25 -9.46
C GLY A 138 -10.26 20.30 -9.63
N THR A 139 -9.06 20.82 -9.93
CA THR A 139 -7.81 20.04 -9.96
C THR A 139 -6.81 20.47 -8.87
N ILE A 140 -5.94 19.55 -8.49
CA ILE A 140 -4.83 19.75 -7.56
C ILE A 140 -3.53 19.33 -8.26
N THR A 141 -2.54 20.20 -8.30
CA THR A 141 -1.21 19.90 -8.81
C THR A 141 -0.26 19.53 -7.68
N ASP A 142 0.43 18.39 -7.81
CA ASP A 142 1.58 18.04 -6.98
C ASP A 142 2.90 18.32 -7.73
N SER A 143 3.52 19.46 -7.43
CA SER A 143 4.78 19.86 -8.06
C SER A 143 5.98 19.01 -7.65
N ALA A 144 5.86 18.13 -6.64
CA ALA A 144 6.93 17.20 -6.26
C ALA A 144 7.00 15.98 -7.19
N SER A 145 5.85 15.48 -7.65
CA SER A 145 5.75 14.35 -8.58
C SER A 145 5.56 14.78 -10.04
N GLY A 146 5.17 16.04 -10.28
CA GLY A 146 4.79 16.51 -11.61
C GLY A 146 3.43 16.01 -12.07
N LEU A 147 2.58 15.58 -11.13
CA LEU A 147 1.25 15.03 -11.39
C LEU A 147 0.15 16.02 -11.04
N MET A 148 -0.98 15.90 -11.73
CA MET A 148 -2.20 16.63 -11.46
C MET A 148 -3.37 15.66 -11.27
N TRP A 149 -4.24 15.99 -10.33
CA TRP A 149 -5.32 15.12 -9.86
C TRP A 149 -6.64 15.88 -9.87
N PRO A 150 -7.78 15.24 -10.17
CA PRO A 150 -9.08 15.80 -9.78
C PRO A 150 -9.14 15.92 -8.27
N GLN A 151 -9.80 16.97 -7.76
CA GLN A 151 -9.99 17.20 -6.34
C GLN A 151 -10.95 16.16 -5.72
N ALA A 152 -12.03 15.83 -6.42
CA ALA A 152 -12.98 14.77 -6.04
C ALA A 152 -12.55 13.39 -6.56
N ASP A 153 -12.92 12.34 -5.83
CA ASP A 153 -12.91 10.99 -6.37
C ASP A 153 -14.16 10.70 -7.23
N ASN A 154 -14.26 9.49 -7.76
CA ASN A 154 -15.37 9.10 -8.63
C ASN A 154 -16.70 8.85 -7.89
N GLY A 155 -16.75 8.94 -6.55
CA GLY A 155 -17.99 8.87 -5.77
C GLY A 155 -18.61 7.46 -5.59
N GLU A 156 -18.10 6.43 -6.25
CA GLU A 156 -18.64 5.07 -6.14
C GLU A 156 -17.57 3.98 -6.33
N ALA A 157 -17.81 2.80 -5.75
CA ALA A 157 -16.93 1.65 -5.95
C ALA A 157 -17.21 0.98 -7.31
N ILE A 158 -16.17 0.81 -8.13
CA ILE A 158 -16.27 0.22 -9.46
C ILE A 158 -15.24 -0.91 -9.66
N SER A 159 -15.52 -1.82 -10.60
CA SER A 159 -14.61 -2.90 -10.93
C SER A 159 -13.31 -2.36 -11.55
N TRP A 160 -12.23 -3.14 -11.52
CA TRP A 160 -10.96 -2.71 -12.09
C TRP A 160 -11.05 -2.39 -13.60
N GLN A 161 -11.85 -3.15 -14.34
CA GLN A 161 -12.11 -2.86 -15.77
C GLN A 161 -12.86 -1.54 -15.95
N ALA A 162 -13.88 -1.29 -15.12
CA ALA A 162 -14.63 -0.03 -15.16
C ALA A 162 -13.74 1.17 -14.75
N ALA A 163 -12.78 0.97 -13.86
CA ALA A 163 -11.79 1.99 -13.51
C ALA A 163 -10.95 2.43 -14.72
N LEU A 164 -10.48 1.48 -15.53
CA LEU A 164 -9.74 1.81 -16.77
C LEU A 164 -10.63 2.56 -17.78
N ALA A 165 -11.88 2.08 -17.95
CA ALA A 165 -12.85 2.73 -18.83
C ALA A 165 -13.23 4.15 -18.37
N LEU A 166 -13.21 4.42 -17.06
CA LEU A 166 -13.46 5.75 -16.50
C LEU A 166 -12.42 6.77 -17.00
N GLY A 167 -11.15 6.38 -17.12
CA GLY A 167 -10.11 7.25 -17.69
C GLY A 167 -10.39 7.58 -19.16
N GLU A 168 -10.73 6.58 -19.96
CA GLU A 168 -11.09 6.76 -21.38
C GLU A 168 -12.33 7.66 -21.53
N GLN A 169 -13.33 7.48 -20.67
CA GLN A 169 -14.53 8.30 -20.66
C GLN A 169 -14.23 9.74 -20.27
N ALA A 170 -13.43 9.96 -19.23
CA ALA A 170 -13.02 11.30 -18.80
C ALA A 170 -12.34 12.06 -19.96
N ASN A 171 -11.50 11.35 -20.73
CA ASN A 171 -10.81 11.92 -21.87
C ASN A 171 -11.76 12.28 -23.02
N ALA A 172 -12.68 11.37 -23.36
CA ALA A 172 -13.70 11.63 -24.37
C ALA A 172 -14.62 12.82 -24.01
N GLN A 173 -14.75 13.14 -22.72
CA GLN A 173 -15.58 14.23 -22.20
C GLN A 173 -14.81 15.54 -21.95
N ASN A 174 -13.49 15.56 -22.18
CA ASN A 174 -12.62 16.67 -21.81
C ASN A 174 -12.81 17.08 -20.33
N TYR A 175 -12.86 16.07 -19.45
CA TYR A 175 -13.17 16.23 -18.03
C TYR A 175 -12.18 17.21 -17.37
N LEU A 176 -12.71 18.20 -16.66
CA LEU A 176 -11.93 19.30 -16.05
C LEU A 176 -10.99 20.01 -17.05
N GLY A 177 -11.34 20.03 -18.34
CA GLY A 177 -10.56 20.71 -19.37
C GLY A 177 -9.39 19.90 -19.95
N HIS A 178 -9.28 18.61 -19.60
CA HIS A 178 -8.17 17.73 -20.01
C HIS A 178 -8.66 16.42 -20.63
N ASP A 179 -7.83 15.84 -21.50
CA ASP A 179 -8.12 14.63 -22.29
C ASP A 179 -7.05 13.53 -22.21
N ASP A 180 -6.18 13.60 -21.21
CA ASP A 180 -5.04 12.72 -20.94
C ASP A 180 -5.08 12.09 -19.53
N TRP A 181 -6.27 12.01 -18.93
CA TRP A 181 -6.50 11.31 -17.66
C TRP A 181 -6.26 9.80 -17.78
N ARG A 182 -5.72 9.23 -16.70
CA ARG A 182 -5.47 7.80 -16.55
C ARG A 182 -5.70 7.35 -15.12
N VAL A 183 -5.88 6.04 -14.92
CA VAL A 183 -5.80 5.44 -13.58
C VAL A 183 -4.33 5.43 -13.15
N PRO A 184 -3.99 5.96 -11.96
CA PRO A 184 -2.61 6.03 -11.48
C PRO A 184 -2.02 4.64 -11.33
N ASN A 185 -0.70 4.52 -11.53
CA ASN A 185 0.00 3.34 -11.03
C ASN A 185 0.05 3.39 -9.49
N VAL A 186 0.36 2.26 -8.86
CA VAL A 186 0.26 2.14 -7.40
C VAL A 186 1.27 3.02 -6.64
N LYS A 187 2.42 3.38 -7.25
CA LYS A 187 3.39 4.28 -6.63
C LYS A 187 2.91 5.74 -6.68
N GLU A 188 2.32 6.16 -7.79
CA GLU A 188 1.66 7.47 -7.88
C GLU A 188 0.52 7.57 -6.87
N LEU A 189 -0.30 6.53 -6.76
CA LEU A 189 -1.38 6.51 -5.79
C LEU A 189 -0.86 6.53 -4.34
N GLN A 190 0.21 5.78 -4.03
CA GLN A 190 0.83 5.78 -2.71
C GLN A 190 1.46 7.14 -2.37
N SER A 191 1.88 7.92 -3.36
CA SER A 191 2.46 9.25 -3.13
C SER A 191 1.47 10.24 -2.49
N LEU A 192 0.16 10.00 -2.60
CA LEU A 192 -0.87 10.81 -1.97
C LEU A 192 -1.12 10.45 -0.49
N VAL A 193 -0.57 9.35 0.01
CA VAL A 193 -0.85 8.90 1.38
C VAL A 193 -0.20 9.83 2.41
N ASP A 194 -1.01 10.44 3.24
CA ASP A 194 -0.56 11.13 4.45
C ASP A 194 -0.59 10.17 5.65
N TYR A 195 0.57 9.58 5.95
CA TYR A 195 0.75 8.63 7.05
C TYR A 195 0.58 9.25 8.45
N THR A 196 0.37 10.57 8.56
CA THR A 196 0.05 11.24 9.83
C THR A 196 -1.45 11.26 10.13
N ARG A 197 -2.28 10.77 9.19
CA ARG A 197 -3.73 10.81 9.25
C ARG A 197 -4.33 9.40 9.22
N SER A 198 -5.47 9.24 9.87
CA SER A 198 -6.25 8.00 9.83
C SER A 198 -7.68 8.24 10.31
N PRO A 199 -8.62 7.32 10.01
CA PRO A 199 -9.99 7.41 10.52
C PRO A 199 -10.04 7.51 12.05
N ASP A 200 -9.21 6.72 12.76
CA ASP A 200 -9.23 6.67 14.23
C ASP A 200 -8.52 7.84 14.90
N THR A 201 -7.58 8.50 14.22
CA THR A 201 -6.75 9.55 14.83
C THR A 201 -7.20 10.95 14.45
N THR A 202 -7.54 11.16 13.18
CA THR A 202 -7.88 12.47 12.64
C THR A 202 -9.32 12.57 12.15
N ASN A 203 -10.10 11.49 12.26
CA ASN A 203 -11.46 11.41 11.71
C ASN A 203 -11.51 11.84 10.24
N SER A 204 -10.53 11.35 9.47
CA SER A 204 -10.37 11.65 8.04
C SER A 204 -9.67 10.49 7.33
N ALA A 205 -9.72 10.49 6.01
CA ALA A 205 -8.85 9.66 5.18
C ALA A 205 -7.36 10.01 5.42
N ALA A 206 -6.49 9.04 5.11
CA ALA A 206 -5.04 9.17 5.10
C ALA A 206 -4.52 9.92 3.84
N ILE A 207 -5.05 11.11 3.60
CA ILE A 207 -4.71 12.00 2.47
C ILE A 207 -4.83 13.46 2.92
N ASP A 208 -4.16 14.36 2.20
CA ASP A 208 -4.26 15.80 2.43
C ASP A 208 -5.73 16.30 2.30
N PRO A 209 -6.22 17.15 3.22
CA PRO A 209 -7.58 17.71 3.18
C PRO A 209 -7.96 18.52 1.95
N LEU A 210 -7.02 18.90 1.09
CA LEU A 210 -7.34 19.49 -0.21
C LEU A 210 -8.17 18.51 -1.06
N PHE A 211 -7.99 17.21 -0.90
CA PHE A 211 -8.73 16.19 -1.64
C PHE A 211 -10.11 15.93 -1.03
N GLU A 212 -11.15 16.02 -1.86
CA GLU A 212 -12.49 15.55 -1.51
C GLU A 212 -12.52 14.02 -1.61
N THR A 213 -12.80 13.37 -0.49
CA THR A 213 -12.78 11.90 -0.36
C THR A 213 -14.15 11.40 0.06
N SER A 214 -14.69 10.42 -0.67
CA SER A 214 -15.94 9.76 -0.35
C SER A 214 -15.88 9.04 1.01
N GLU A 215 -16.97 9.10 1.78
CA GLU A 215 -17.15 8.30 3.00
C GLU A 215 -17.90 7.00 2.67
N ILE A 216 -17.48 5.91 3.30
CA ILE A 216 -18.10 4.59 3.16
C ILE A 216 -18.48 4.02 4.52
N LEU A 217 -19.31 2.99 4.52
CA LEU A 217 -19.39 2.05 5.63
C LEU A 217 -18.46 0.86 5.32
N ASN A 218 -17.53 0.58 6.22
CA ASN A 218 -16.66 -0.58 6.11
C ASN A 218 -17.41 -1.88 6.48
N GLU A 219 -16.70 -2.99 6.42
CA GLU A 219 -17.23 -4.34 6.68
C GLU A 219 -17.76 -4.53 8.11
N ALA A 220 -17.38 -3.66 9.04
CA ALA A 220 -17.88 -3.60 10.42
C ALA A 220 -19.01 -2.58 10.62
N GLU A 221 -19.60 -2.05 9.54
CA GLU A 221 -20.62 -1.00 9.54
C GLU A 221 -20.16 0.33 10.18
N GLN A 222 -18.86 0.61 10.13
CA GLN A 222 -18.27 1.84 10.68
C GLN A 222 -18.00 2.85 9.56
N THR A 223 -18.16 4.14 9.87
CA THR A 223 -17.70 5.22 8.97
C THR A 223 -16.21 5.07 8.70
N ASP A 224 -15.87 5.07 7.43
CA ASP A 224 -14.52 4.85 6.93
C ASP A 224 -14.32 5.53 5.56
N TYR A 225 -13.13 5.35 5.01
CA TYR A 225 -12.74 5.86 3.70
C TYR A 225 -12.30 4.72 2.78
N PRO A 226 -12.46 4.88 1.45
CA PRO A 226 -12.28 3.77 0.53
C PRO A 226 -10.81 3.40 0.32
N ALA A 227 -10.65 2.24 -0.34
CA ALA A 227 -9.44 1.91 -1.06
C ALA A 227 -9.59 2.35 -2.52
N TYR A 228 -8.47 2.71 -3.14
CA TYR A 228 -8.45 3.18 -4.52
C TYR A 228 -7.68 2.22 -5.42
N TRP A 229 -8.28 1.92 -6.57
CA TRP A 229 -7.62 1.13 -7.60
C TRP A 229 -6.40 1.85 -8.16
N SER A 230 -5.37 1.05 -8.46
CA SER A 230 -4.31 1.45 -9.38
C SER A 230 -4.42 0.67 -10.70
N SER A 231 -3.73 1.14 -11.74
CA SER A 231 -3.52 0.40 -12.99
C SER A 231 -2.49 -0.72 -12.85
N THR A 232 -1.87 -0.89 -11.68
CA THR A 232 -0.80 -1.86 -11.46
C THR A 232 -1.35 -3.26 -11.21
N THR A 233 -0.94 -4.22 -12.03
CA THR A 233 -1.26 -5.64 -11.83
C THR A 233 -0.44 -6.21 -10.67
N HIS A 234 -1.06 -7.00 -9.81
CA HIS A 234 -0.38 -7.75 -8.75
C HIS A 234 -0.37 -9.23 -9.13
N ALA A 235 0.79 -9.72 -9.56
CA ALA A 235 0.95 -11.13 -9.93
C ALA A 235 1.03 -12.00 -8.67
N ASN A 236 0.38 -13.15 -8.70
CA ASN A 236 0.39 -14.13 -7.63
C ASN A 236 0.64 -15.54 -8.18
N TRP A 237 1.10 -16.43 -7.30
CA TRP A 237 1.40 -17.82 -7.61
C TRP A 237 0.12 -18.65 -7.76
N THR A 238 -0.56 -18.47 -8.89
CA THR A 238 -1.80 -19.17 -9.22
C THR A 238 -1.79 -19.67 -10.66
N ARG A 239 -2.83 -20.41 -11.06
CA ARG A 239 -3.02 -20.83 -12.45
C ARG A 239 -3.32 -19.67 -13.40
N SER A 240 -3.65 -18.49 -12.88
CA SER A 240 -3.92 -17.27 -13.66
C SER A 240 -3.20 -16.08 -13.01
N PRO A 241 -1.87 -15.99 -13.17
CA PRO A 241 -1.09 -14.87 -12.66
C PRO A 241 -1.61 -13.54 -13.22
N GLY A 242 -1.70 -12.51 -12.37
CA GLY A 242 -2.13 -11.18 -12.78
C GLY A 242 -3.65 -10.98 -12.84
N SER A 243 -4.42 -11.92 -12.29
CA SER A 243 -5.87 -11.78 -12.05
C SER A 243 -6.22 -10.73 -10.99
N HIS A 244 -5.22 -10.21 -10.26
CA HIS A 244 -5.39 -9.19 -9.22
C HIS A 244 -4.74 -7.87 -9.64
N ALA A 245 -5.25 -6.77 -9.10
CA ALA A 245 -4.65 -5.45 -9.21
C ALA A 245 -4.33 -4.90 -7.83
N ALA A 246 -3.34 -4.03 -7.74
CA ALA A 246 -2.97 -3.38 -6.50
C ALA A 246 -3.91 -2.20 -6.20
N TYR A 247 -4.19 -1.98 -4.92
CA TYR A 247 -4.92 -0.83 -4.40
C TYR A 247 -4.21 -0.25 -3.18
N VAL A 248 -4.50 1.01 -2.86
CA VAL A 248 -4.05 1.66 -1.62
C VAL A 248 -5.27 2.00 -0.76
N SER A 249 -5.23 1.66 0.53
CA SER A 249 -6.28 1.97 1.50
C SER A 249 -6.07 3.37 2.08
N PHE A 250 -7.05 4.26 1.93
CA PHE A 250 -7.02 5.58 2.56
C PHE A 250 -7.87 5.64 3.84
N GLY A 251 -8.77 4.66 4.02
CA GLY A 251 -9.37 4.30 5.29
C GLY A 251 -8.70 3.06 5.92
N ARG A 252 -9.37 2.43 6.90
CA ARG A 252 -8.85 1.22 7.56
C ARG A 252 -8.66 0.09 6.54
N ALA A 253 -7.59 -0.67 6.71
CA ALA A 253 -7.31 -1.83 5.88
C ALA A 253 -7.85 -3.07 6.59
N MET A 254 -9.12 -3.35 6.31
CA MET A 254 -9.93 -4.30 7.08
C MET A 254 -9.56 -5.76 6.83
N GLY A 255 -9.70 -6.57 7.87
CA GLY A 255 -9.58 -8.02 7.83
C GLY A 255 -10.39 -8.69 8.93
N TYR A 256 -10.68 -9.97 8.76
CA TYR A 256 -11.53 -10.76 9.64
C TYR A 256 -10.69 -11.67 10.55
N MET A 257 -10.55 -11.28 11.82
CA MET A 257 -9.78 -12.02 12.84
C MET A 257 -10.65 -12.31 14.08
N ASN A 258 -11.71 -13.10 13.89
CA ASN A 258 -12.86 -13.28 14.81
C ASN A 258 -13.75 -12.03 14.92
N GLY A 259 -13.88 -11.32 13.81
CA GLY A 259 -14.55 -10.04 13.69
C GLY A 259 -13.75 -9.10 12.77
N TRP A 260 -14.46 -8.19 12.10
CA TRP A 260 -13.85 -7.18 11.24
C TRP A 260 -13.05 -6.17 12.07
N THR A 261 -11.79 -5.99 11.70
CA THR A 261 -10.85 -5.07 12.37
C THR A 261 -9.85 -4.50 11.37
N ASP A 262 -9.24 -3.37 11.69
CA ASP A 262 -8.14 -2.82 10.89
C ASP A 262 -6.89 -3.70 11.08
N VAL A 263 -6.49 -4.46 10.07
CA VAL A 263 -5.37 -5.41 10.18
C VAL A 263 -4.06 -4.85 9.63
N HIS A 264 -4.11 -3.83 8.76
CA HIS A 264 -2.90 -3.25 8.13
C HIS A 264 -2.75 -1.73 8.25
N GLY A 265 -3.78 -0.98 8.63
CA GLY A 265 -3.73 0.47 8.78
C GLY A 265 -4.06 1.27 7.52
N ALA A 266 -4.58 2.49 7.70
CA ALA A 266 -4.75 3.47 6.62
C ALA A 266 -3.39 3.90 6.06
N GLY A 267 -3.21 3.73 4.76
CA GLY A 267 -1.92 3.83 4.05
C GLY A 267 -1.31 2.48 3.66
N ALA A 268 -1.97 1.36 3.98
CA ALA A 268 -1.59 0.05 3.47
C ALA A 268 -1.82 -0.08 1.96
N GLN A 269 -0.99 -0.90 1.32
CA GLN A 269 -1.14 -1.29 -0.08
C GLN A 269 -1.34 -2.79 -0.15
N ARG A 270 -2.44 -3.20 -0.78
CA ARG A 270 -2.85 -4.60 -0.94
C ARG A 270 -3.25 -4.85 -2.38
N SER A 271 -3.99 -5.92 -2.61
CA SER A 271 -4.45 -6.33 -3.94
C SER A 271 -5.81 -7.01 -3.85
N ASP A 272 -6.67 -6.75 -4.82
CA ASP A 272 -7.97 -7.41 -4.97
C ASP A 272 -8.07 -8.09 -6.35
N PRO A 273 -8.92 -9.13 -6.49
CA PRO A 273 -9.26 -9.68 -7.79
C PRO A 273 -9.86 -8.60 -8.70
N LYS A 274 -9.46 -8.59 -9.98
CA LYS A 274 -9.95 -7.61 -10.98
C LYS A 274 -11.43 -7.81 -11.35
N VAL A 275 -11.95 -9.02 -11.13
CA VAL A 275 -13.32 -9.46 -11.42
C VAL A 275 -13.75 -10.46 -10.36
N GLY A 276 -15.07 -10.59 -10.15
CA GLY A 276 -15.62 -11.57 -9.23
C GLY A 276 -16.82 -11.03 -8.46
N ASP A 277 -17.10 -11.65 -7.32
CA ASP A 277 -18.15 -11.26 -6.40
C ASP A 277 -17.57 -11.24 -4.98
N ALA A 278 -17.66 -10.09 -4.31
CA ALA A 278 -17.18 -9.91 -2.95
C ALA A 278 -17.94 -10.80 -1.95
N GLN A 279 -19.19 -11.16 -2.24
CA GLN A 279 -19.99 -12.03 -1.37
C GLN A 279 -19.41 -13.45 -1.27
N ALA A 280 -18.52 -13.85 -2.19
CA ALA A 280 -17.79 -15.10 -2.10
C ALA A 280 -16.73 -15.11 -0.97
N PHE A 281 -16.45 -13.96 -0.36
CA PHE A 281 -15.43 -13.78 0.69
C PHE A 281 -16.05 -13.16 1.96
N PRO A 282 -17.03 -13.82 2.60
CA PRO A 282 -17.73 -13.25 3.76
C PRO A 282 -16.83 -13.01 4.97
N GLU A 283 -15.66 -13.64 5.02
CA GLU A 283 -14.63 -13.50 6.06
C GLU A 283 -13.29 -13.03 5.46
N GLY A 284 -13.34 -12.42 4.27
CA GLY A 284 -12.15 -12.02 3.52
C GLY A 284 -11.30 -13.20 3.05
N PHE A 285 -10.01 -12.94 2.80
CA PHE A 285 -9.07 -13.93 2.27
C PHE A 285 -7.67 -13.82 2.88
N GLY A 286 -7.00 -14.97 3.00
CA GLY A 286 -5.64 -15.05 3.53
C GLY A 286 -5.54 -15.05 5.05
N PRO A 287 -4.32 -14.99 5.62
CA PRO A 287 -4.08 -15.30 7.03
C PRO A 287 -4.76 -14.38 8.05
N GLN A 288 -5.10 -13.16 7.66
CA GLN A 288 -5.76 -12.15 8.50
C GLN A 288 -7.21 -11.88 8.03
N GLY A 289 -7.72 -12.69 7.08
CA GLY A 289 -9.05 -12.51 6.50
C GLY A 289 -9.22 -11.16 5.82
N ASP A 290 -8.22 -10.70 5.06
CA ASP A 290 -8.24 -9.40 4.41
C ASP A 290 -9.52 -9.22 3.57
N ALA A 291 -10.17 -8.07 3.72
CA ALA A 291 -11.39 -7.77 2.98
C ALA A 291 -11.15 -7.83 1.46
N ILE A 292 -12.03 -8.54 0.76
CA ILE A 292 -12.06 -8.61 -0.71
C ILE A 292 -13.28 -7.85 -1.19
N ARG A 293 -13.07 -6.69 -1.82
CA ARG A 293 -14.16 -5.80 -2.23
C ARG A 293 -14.53 -5.96 -3.68
N ILE A 294 -13.59 -6.37 -4.55
CA ILE A 294 -13.72 -6.49 -6.03
C ILE A 294 -13.98 -5.14 -6.73
N ASN A 295 -14.78 -4.28 -6.12
CA ASN A 295 -15.04 -2.93 -6.53
C ASN A 295 -14.32 -1.99 -5.53
N ASN A 296 -13.52 -1.07 -6.06
CA ASN A 296 -12.82 -0.06 -5.29
C ASN A 296 -13.02 1.30 -5.98
N TYR A 297 -12.70 2.38 -5.27
CA TYR A 297 -12.85 3.74 -5.80
C TYR A 297 -11.69 4.07 -6.73
N VAL A 298 -11.76 5.19 -7.45
CA VAL A 298 -10.73 5.65 -8.37
C VAL A 298 -10.52 7.15 -8.21
N ARG A 299 -9.24 7.54 -8.18
CA ARG A 299 -8.81 8.91 -8.40
C ARG A 299 -7.96 8.91 -9.65
N LEU A 300 -8.42 9.59 -10.70
CA LEU A 300 -7.66 9.72 -11.94
C LEU A 300 -6.43 10.61 -11.71
N VAL A 301 -5.46 10.50 -12.60
CA VAL A 301 -4.25 11.33 -12.60
C VAL A 301 -3.89 11.69 -14.04
N ARG A 302 -3.21 12.82 -14.21
CA ARG A 302 -2.50 13.20 -15.43
C ARG A 302 -1.15 13.81 -15.07
N ASP A 303 -0.32 14.05 -16.06
CA ASP A 303 0.91 14.82 -15.87
C ASP A 303 0.54 16.33 -15.84
N SER A 304 1.24 17.11 -15.01
CA SER A 304 0.89 18.52 -14.75
C SER A 304 1.36 19.52 -15.83
N GLU A 305 2.19 19.06 -16.78
CA GLU A 305 2.70 19.83 -17.93
C GLU A 305 2.52 19.06 -19.25
#